data_AF-A0A7V9JIJ0-F1
#
_entry.id   AF-A0A7V9JIJ0-F1
#
_cell.length_a   1.000
_cell.length_b   1.000
_cell.length_c   1.000
_cell.angle_alpha   90.00
_cell.angle_beta   90.00
_cell.angle_gamma   90.00
#
_symmetry.space_group_name_H-M   'P 1'
#
loop_
_entity.id
_entity.type
_entity.pdbx_description
1 polymer ?
#
loop_
_entity_poly.entity_id
_entity_poly.type
_entity_poly.pdbx_seq_one_letter_code
_entity_poly.pdbx_strand_id
1 'polypeptide(L)'
;MTLSRQNITGIGVAAVVLTAVALAVANFVGSGDNGGGTEYALTLGGSLLLALALFGWVIPRTDRPARTGLMVGLMAILSLAAFWSGLPYVLGPAAVVLGLLGRTRTESRTQATMAVVLGALATIAGLTAIVLDQAM
;
A
#
# COMPACT_ATOMS: atom_id res chain seq x y z
N MET A 1 -16.14 -11.03 11.31
CA MET A 1 -16.29 -9.71 10.66
C MET A 1 -16.16 -9.89 9.16
N THR A 2 -17.24 -9.74 8.41
CA THR A 2 -17.22 -9.69 6.94
C THR A 2 -16.88 -8.27 6.51
N LEU A 3 -15.80 -8.08 5.75
CA LEU A 3 -15.47 -6.77 5.17
C LEU A 3 -16.50 -6.46 4.07
N SER A 4 -17.30 -5.40 4.27
CA SER A 4 -18.27 -4.94 3.28
C SER A 4 -17.55 -4.26 2.10
N ARG A 5 -18.23 -4.12 0.95
CA ARG A 5 -17.69 -3.34 -0.19
C ARG A 5 -17.38 -1.89 0.21
N GLN A 6 -18.23 -1.29 1.05
CA GLN A 6 -18.00 0.06 1.58
C GLN A 6 -16.70 0.13 2.39
N ASN A 7 -16.38 -0.89 3.19
CA ASN A 7 -15.12 -0.93 3.94
C ASN A 7 -13.92 -1.04 3.00
N ILE A 8 -13.99 -1.86 1.96
CA ILE A 8 -12.91 -1.99 0.97
C ILE A 8 -12.68 -0.66 0.25
N THR A 9 -13.75 0.02 -0.17
CA THR A 9 -13.66 1.35 -0.79
C THR A 9 -13.09 2.37 0.18
N GLY A 10 -13.54 2.39 1.43
CA GLY A 10 -13.02 3.30 2.46
C GLY A 10 -11.53 3.10 2.72
N ILE A 11 -11.07 1.84 2.79
CA ILE A 11 -9.64 1.54 2.94
C ILE A 11 -8.85 1.92 1.69
N GLY A 12 -9.41 1.70 0.49
CA GLY A 12 -8.78 2.14 -0.76
C GLY A 12 -8.61 3.66 -0.83
N VAL A 13 -9.63 4.42 -0.43
CA VAL A 13 -9.56 5.89 -0.32
C VAL A 13 -8.51 6.30 0.72
N ALA A 14 -8.51 5.67 1.90
CA ALA A 14 -7.51 5.96 2.92
C ALA A 14 -6.08 5.67 2.45
N ALA A 15 -5.87 4.58 1.71
CA ALA A 15 -4.58 4.26 1.11
C ALA A 15 -4.16 5.32 0.07
N VAL A 16 -5.08 5.75 -0.80
CA VAL A 16 -4.82 6.83 -1.77
C VAL A 16 -4.44 8.14 -1.08
N VAL A 17 -5.18 8.54 -0.04
CA VAL A 17 -4.88 9.75 0.73
C VAL A 17 -3.51 9.63 1.41
N LEU A 18 -3.22 8.50 2.03
CA LEU A 18 -1.92 8.22 2.62
C LEU A 18 -0.79 8.36 1.59
N THR A 19 -0.94 7.73 0.42
CA THR A 19 0.05 7.82 -0.65
C THR A 19 0.22 9.25 -1.14
N ALA A 20 -0.86 9.99 -1.34
CA ALA A 20 -0.82 11.38 -1.80
C ALA A 20 -0.09 12.29 -0.80
N VAL A 21 -0.32 12.10 0.50
CA VAL A 21 0.36 12.85 1.57
C VAL A 21 1.83 12.45 1.65
N ALA A 22 2.13 11.16 1.67
CA ALA A 22 3.50 10.65 1.74
C ALA A 22 4.35 11.16 0.57
N LEU A 23 3.83 11.07 -0.66
CA LEU A 23 4.51 11.59 -1.85
C LEU A 23 4.66 13.11 -1.83
N ALA A 24 3.68 13.84 -1.26
CA ALA A 24 3.77 15.30 -1.17
C ALA A 24 4.90 15.71 -0.21
N VAL A 25 5.02 15.01 0.92
CA VAL A 25 6.15 15.20 1.84
C VAL A 25 7.47 14.93 1.11
N ALA A 26 7.59 13.79 0.42
CA ALA A 26 8.83 13.43 -0.29
C ALA A 26 9.22 14.38 -1.43
N ASN A 27 8.28 15.15 -2.01
CA ASN A 27 8.56 16.02 -3.15
C ASN A 27 8.58 17.52 -2.83
N PHE A 28 8.04 17.95 -1.68
CA PHE A 28 7.88 19.37 -1.36
C PHE A 28 8.39 19.77 0.03
N VAL A 29 8.68 18.80 0.89
CA VAL A 29 9.23 19.05 2.23
C VAL A 29 10.73 18.74 2.19
N GLY A 30 11.49 19.31 3.12
CA GLY A 30 12.93 19.09 3.24
C GLY A 30 13.77 20.13 2.48
N SER A 31 15.01 20.30 2.94
CA SER A 31 16.01 21.20 2.36
C SER A 31 16.93 20.52 1.34
N GLY A 32 16.69 19.23 1.05
CA GLY A 32 17.44 18.42 0.11
C GLY A 32 17.00 18.59 -1.35
N ASP A 33 17.50 17.69 -2.22
CA ASP A 33 17.14 17.64 -3.64
C ASP A 33 15.75 17.02 -3.80
N ASN A 34 14.73 17.87 -3.89
CA ASN A 34 13.34 17.46 -3.95
C ASN A 34 12.87 17.41 -5.42
N GLY A 35 12.07 16.40 -5.78
CA GLY A 35 11.57 16.24 -7.15
C GLY A 35 10.67 17.39 -7.62
N GLY A 36 9.81 17.90 -6.74
CA GLY A 36 8.86 18.96 -7.08
C GLY A 36 7.60 18.45 -7.80
N GLY A 37 6.95 19.33 -8.56
CA GLY A 37 5.57 19.11 -9.03
C GLY A 37 5.39 17.99 -10.05
N THR A 38 6.33 17.84 -10.99
CA THR A 38 6.21 16.86 -12.08
C THR A 38 6.40 15.44 -11.57
N GLU A 39 7.42 15.24 -10.74
CA GLU A 39 7.82 14.00 -10.10
C GLU A 39 6.72 13.52 -9.15
N TYR A 40 6.15 14.45 -8.38
CA TYR A 40 4.95 14.19 -7.57
C TYR A 40 3.77 13.71 -8.43
N ALA A 41 3.47 14.40 -9.52
CA ALA A 41 2.34 14.04 -10.38
C ALA A 41 2.52 12.66 -11.04
N LEU A 42 3.74 12.32 -11.46
CA LEU A 42 4.06 11.03 -12.08
C LEU A 42 3.96 9.88 -11.08
N THR A 43 4.58 10.01 -9.90
CA THR A 43 4.56 8.97 -8.86
C THR A 43 3.16 8.78 -8.27
N LEU A 44 2.42 9.89 -8.06
CA LEU A 44 1.03 9.84 -7.63
C LEU A 44 0.16 9.20 -8.69
N GLY A 45 0.28 9.60 -9.96
CA GLY A 45 -0.49 9.03 -11.07
C GLY A 45 -0.32 7.51 -11.17
N GLY A 46 0.92 7.02 -11.12
CA GLY A 46 1.22 5.58 -11.09
C GLY A 46 0.61 4.87 -9.87
N SER A 47 0.73 5.49 -8.69
CA SER A 47 0.17 4.96 -7.45
C SER A 47 -1.36 4.89 -7.47
N LEU A 48 -2.04 5.89 -8.04
CA LEU A 48 -3.50 5.91 -8.21
C LEU A 48 -3.97 4.81 -9.16
N LEU A 49 -3.27 4.58 -10.27
CA LEU A 49 -3.57 3.49 -11.18
C LEU A 49 -3.41 2.13 -10.50
N LEU A 50 -2.36 1.96 -9.70
CA LEU A 50 -2.16 0.75 -8.91
C LEU A 50 -3.26 0.57 -7.85
N ALA A 51 -3.64 1.64 -7.15
CA ALA A 51 -4.72 1.60 -6.18
C ALA A 51 -6.05 1.22 -6.85
N LEU A 52 -6.36 1.79 -8.02
CA LEU A 52 -7.54 1.44 -8.79
C LEU A 52 -7.50 -0.03 -9.23
N ALA A 53 -6.36 -0.52 -9.70
CA ALA A 53 -6.19 -1.92 -10.07
C ALA A 53 -6.40 -2.85 -8.86
N LEU A 54 -5.80 -2.55 -7.71
CA LEU A 54 -5.90 -3.42 -6.53
C LEU A 54 -7.29 -3.35 -5.88
N PHE A 55 -7.74 -2.15 -5.50
CA PHE A 55 -8.98 -1.97 -4.76
C PHE A 55 -10.23 -2.01 -5.64
N GLY A 56 -10.13 -1.61 -6.91
CA GLY A 56 -11.24 -1.64 -7.86
C GLY A 56 -11.38 -2.95 -8.64
N TRP A 57 -10.27 -3.68 -8.85
CA TRP A 57 -10.28 -4.89 -9.68
C TRP A 57 -9.87 -6.17 -8.94
N VAL A 58 -8.65 -6.24 -8.41
CA VAL A 58 -8.06 -7.48 -7.87
C VAL A 58 -8.76 -7.95 -6.58
N ILE A 59 -8.84 -7.08 -5.57
CA ILE A 59 -9.45 -7.38 -4.27
C ILE A 59 -10.91 -7.88 -4.39
N PRO A 60 -11.81 -7.21 -5.15
CA PRO A 60 -13.19 -7.66 -5.24
C PRO A 60 -13.39 -8.95 -6.06
N ARG A 61 -12.41 -9.35 -6.90
CA ARG A 61 -12.54 -10.50 -7.81
C ARG A 61 -11.67 -11.70 -7.45
N THR A 62 -10.76 -11.58 -6.49
CA THR A 62 -9.90 -12.72 -6.13
C THR A 62 -10.68 -13.80 -5.38
N ASP A 63 -10.53 -15.04 -5.84
CA ASP A 63 -11.02 -16.23 -5.13
C ASP A 63 -10.06 -16.67 -4.04
N ARG A 64 -8.77 -16.24 -4.11
CA ARG A 64 -7.70 -16.67 -3.20
C ARG A 64 -7.04 -15.52 -2.43
N PRO A 65 -7.80 -14.77 -1.61
CA PRO A 65 -7.32 -13.54 -0.99
C PRO A 65 -6.07 -13.71 -0.10
N ALA A 66 -5.89 -14.82 0.62
CA ALA A 66 -4.69 -15.05 1.45
C ALA A 66 -3.43 -15.18 0.60
N ARG A 67 -3.50 -15.94 -0.51
CA ARG A 67 -2.36 -16.10 -1.43
C ARG A 67 -2.06 -14.82 -2.19
N THR A 68 -3.09 -14.15 -2.72
CA THR A 68 -2.93 -12.86 -3.38
C THR A 68 -2.37 -11.83 -2.41
N GLY A 69 -2.87 -11.78 -1.17
CA GLY A 69 -2.37 -10.89 -0.13
C GLY A 69 -0.91 -11.15 0.24
N LEU A 70 -0.49 -12.41 0.32
CA LEU A 70 0.92 -12.75 0.57
C LEU A 70 1.82 -12.25 -0.57
N MET A 71 1.42 -12.46 -1.83
CA MET A 71 2.16 -11.98 -2.99
C MET A 71 2.24 -10.44 -2.99
N VAL A 72 1.12 -9.75 -2.76
CA VAL A 72 1.08 -8.28 -2.68
C VAL A 72 1.91 -7.78 -1.51
N GLY A 73 1.90 -8.46 -0.36
CA GLY A 73 2.72 -8.11 0.80
C GLY A 73 4.22 -8.28 0.55
N LEU A 74 4.63 -9.34 -0.15
CA LEU A 74 6.02 -9.51 -0.60
C LEU A 74 6.43 -8.39 -1.56
N MET A 75 5.57 -8.03 -2.52
CA MET A 75 5.83 -6.89 -3.41
C MET A 75 5.91 -5.57 -2.63
N ALA A 76 5.10 -5.39 -1.59
CA ALA A 76 5.18 -4.21 -0.72
C ALA A 76 6.54 -4.09 -0.04
N ILE A 77 7.07 -5.20 0.51
CA ILE A 77 8.40 -5.24 1.12
C ILE A 77 9.49 -4.93 0.09
N LEU A 78 9.43 -5.53 -1.09
CA LEU A 78 10.41 -5.26 -2.15
C LEU A 78 10.35 -3.79 -2.62
N SER A 79 9.17 -3.20 -2.64
CA SER A 79 8.98 -1.80 -3.03
C SER A 79 9.55 -0.79 -2.03
N LEU A 80 9.95 -1.20 -0.82
CA LEU A 80 10.63 -0.32 0.14
C LEU A 80 11.95 0.24 -0.39
N ALA A 81 12.64 -0.51 -1.27
CA ALA A 81 13.84 -0.02 -1.93
C ALA A 81 13.59 1.21 -2.81
N ALA A 82 12.33 1.46 -3.18
CA ALA A 82 11.87 2.62 -3.92
C ALA A 82 10.71 3.29 -3.19
N PHE A 83 10.83 3.52 -1.87
CA PHE A 83 9.72 4.04 -1.05
C PHE A 83 9.17 5.38 -1.57
N TRP A 84 10.01 6.21 -2.17
CA TRP A 84 9.65 7.48 -2.81
C TRP A 84 8.70 7.33 -4.02
N SER A 85 8.51 6.11 -4.55
CA SER A 85 7.59 5.83 -5.66
C SER A 85 6.12 5.82 -5.26
N GLY A 86 5.82 5.73 -3.96
CA GLY A 86 4.45 5.62 -3.45
C GLY A 86 3.91 4.20 -3.36
N LEU A 87 4.61 3.22 -3.94
CA LEU A 87 4.20 1.82 -4.01
C LEU A 87 3.95 1.16 -2.64
N PRO A 88 4.79 1.32 -1.60
CA PRO A 88 4.56 0.68 -0.31
C PRO A 88 3.25 1.12 0.35
N TYR A 89 2.85 2.38 0.14
CA TYR A 89 1.65 2.98 0.73
C TYR A 89 0.36 2.50 0.07
N VAL A 90 0.44 1.89 -1.12
CA VAL A 90 -0.69 1.26 -1.80
C VAL A 90 -0.68 -0.26 -1.61
N LEU A 91 0.47 -0.90 -1.85
CA LEU A 91 0.64 -2.35 -1.76
C LEU A 91 0.46 -2.84 -0.32
N GLY A 92 0.97 -2.09 0.67
CA GLY A 92 0.87 -2.45 2.08
C GLY A 92 -0.58 -2.55 2.56
N PRO A 93 -1.40 -1.49 2.46
CA PRO A 93 -2.81 -1.56 2.83
C PRO A 93 -3.60 -2.59 2.02
N ALA A 94 -3.29 -2.77 0.73
CA ALA A 94 -3.93 -3.80 -0.09
C ALA A 94 -3.64 -5.22 0.41
N ALA A 95 -2.37 -5.51 0.78
CA ALA A 95 -1.99 -6.78 1.39
C ALA A 95 -2.70 -7.03 2.73
N VAL A 96 -2.85 -5.98 3.55
CA VAL A 96 -3.61 -6.06 4.81
C VAL A 96 -5.06 -6.44 4.55
N VAL A 97 -5.74 -5.77 3.62
CA VAL A 97 -7.14 -6.08 3.28
C VAL A 97 -7.29 -7.50 2.77
N LEU A 98 -6.41 -7.93 1.85
CA LEU A 98 -6.41 -9.29 1.31
C LEU A 98 -6.14 -10.35 2.38
N GLY A 99 -5.22 -10.09 3.31
CA GLY A 99 -4.96 -10.98 4.44
C GLY A 99 -6.17 -11.08 5.38
N LEU A 100 -6.81 -9.95 5.70
CA LEU A 100 -8.04 -9.95 6.51
C LEU A 100 -9.17 -10.71 5.82
N LEU A 101 -9.37 -10.54 4.51
CA LEU A 101 -10.33 -11.33 3.72
C LEU A 101 -9.98 -12.83 3.74
N GLY A 102 -8.70 -13.18 3.56
CA GLY A 102 -8.21 -14.57 3.63
C GLY A 102 -8.53 -15.26 4.96
N ARG A 103 -8.44 -14.53 6.09
CA ARG A 103 -8.83 -15.04 7.40
C ARG A 103 -10.32 -15.36 7.53
N THR A 104 -11.18 -14.72 6.74
CA THR A 104 -12.64 -14.95 6.78
C THR A 104 -13.10 -16.09 5.89
N ARG A 105 -12.34 -16.46 4.86
CA ARG A 105 -12.71 -17.48 3.86
C ARG A 105 -12.13 -18.88 4.12
N THR A 106 -11.68 -19.15 5.36
CA THR A 106 -11.10 -20.45 5.78
C THR A 106 -9.90 -20.88 4.92
N GLU A 107 -9.16 -19.93 4.35
CA GLU A 107 -7.91 -20.21 3.64
C GLU A 107 -6.76 -20.44 4.63
N SER A 108 -5.55 -20.64 4.10
CA SER A 108 -4.34 -20.78 4.92
C SER A 108 -4.18 -19.59 5.88
N ARG A 109 -4.41 -19.85 7.17
CA ARG A 109 -4.31 -18.85 8.24
C ARG A 109 -2.93 -18.22 8.31
N THR A 110 -1.89 -19.00 8.00
CA THR A 110 -0.50 -18.55 7.96
C THR A 110 -0.30 -17.53 6.85
N GLN A 111 -0.70 -17.83 5.61
CA GLN A 111 -0.58 -16.90 4.49
C GLN A 111 -1.35 -15.61 4.74
N ALA A 112 -2.57 -15.73 5.25
CA ALA A 112 -3.42 -14.60 5.57
C ALA A 112 -2.81 -13.69 6.66
N THR A 113 -2.20 -14.29 7.69
CA THR A 113 -1.48 -13.57 8.75
C THR A 113 -0.24 -12.90 8.20
N MET A 114 0.57 -13.60 7.41
CA MET A 114 1.77 -13.05 6.78
C MET A 114 1.42 -11.87 5.87
N ALA A 115 0.35 -11.94 5.07
CA ALA A 115 -0.10 -10.82 4.25
C ALA A 115 -0.37 -9.56 5.08
N VAL A 116 -1.05 -9.69 6.23
CA VAL A 116 -1.30 -8.57 7.14
C VAL A 116 0.00 -8.03 7.73
N VAL A 117 0.86 -8.92 8.25
CA VAL A 117 2.12 -8.52 8.88
C VAL A 117 3.03 -7.81 7.88
N LEU A 118 3.26 -8.40 6.71
CA LEU A 118 4.12 -7.82 5.68
C LEU A 118 3.55 -6.50 5.16
N GLY A 119 2.23 -6.43 4.93
CA GLY A 119 1.59 -5.20 4.47
C GLY A 119 1.70 -4.06 5.50
N ALA A 120 1.47 -4.36 6.78
CA ALA A 120 1.61 -3.38 7.86
C ALA A 120 3.07 -2.93 8.02
N LEU A 121 4.01 -3.87 8.06
CA LEU A 121 5.44 -3.57 8.18
C LEU A 121 5.95 -2.74 6.99
N ALA A 122 5.57 -3.08 5.76
CA ALA A 122 5.97 -2.31 4.58
C ALA A 122 5.40 -0.88 4.62
N THR A 123 4.14 -0.71 5.03
CA THR A 123 3.54 0.63 5.14
C THR A 123 4.28 1.47 6.19
N ILE A 124 4.50 0.90 7.38
CA ILE A 124 5.18 1.61 8.49
C ILE A 124 6.63 1.91 8.12
N ALA A 125 7.37 0.92 7.62
CA ALA A 125 8.76 1.11 7.21
C ALA A 125 8.91 2.15 6.10
N GLY A 126 8.00 2.17 5.12
CA GLY A 126 8.01 3.19 4.07
C GLY A 126 7.74 4.60 4.60
N LEU A 127 6.87 4.75 5.61
CA LEU A 127 6.62 6.05 6.24
C LEU A 127 7.82 6.50 7.07
N THR A 128 8.40 5.58 7.84
CA THR A 128 9.64 5.84 8.59
C THR A 128 10.78 6.23 7.66
N ALA A 129 10.91 5.58 6.50
CA ALA A 129 11.91 5.92 5.51
C ALA A 129 11.76 7.36 4.99
N ILE A 130 10.53 7.79 4.66
CA ILE A 130 10.27 9.21 4.32
C ILE A 130 10.68 10.11 5.48
N VAL A 131 10.21 9.86 6.69
CA VAL A 131 10.50 10.76 7.82
C VAL A 131 12.00 10.89 8.08
N LEU A 132 12.74 9.78 7.97
CA LEU A 132 14.20 9.79 8.14
C LEU A 132 14.91 10.51 6.99
N ASP A 133 14.49 10.29 5.75
CA ASP A 133 15.01 10.96 4.56
C ASP A 133 14.87 12.48 4.65
N GLN A 134 13.75 12.95 5.20
CA GLN A 134 13.47 14.38 5.38
C GLN A 134 14.20 15.03 6.56
N ALA A 135 14.79 14.22 7.45
CA ALA A 135 15.52 14.68 8.63
C ALA A 135 17.04 14.76 8.40
N MET A 136 17.54 14.23 7.29
CA MET A 136 18.95 14.27 6.88
C MET A 136 19.21 15.45 5.96
#